data_AF-A0A8T6S1G7-F1
#
_entry.id   AF-A0A8T6S1G7-F1
#
_cell.length_a   1.000
_cell.length_b   1.000
_cell.length_c   1.000
_cell.angle_alpha   90.00
_cell.angle_beta   90.00
_cell.angle_gamma   90.00
#
_symmetry.space_group_name_H-M   'P 1'
#
loop_
_entity.id
_entity.type
_entity.pdbx_description
1 polymer ?
#
loop_
_entity_poly.entity_id
_entity_poly.type
_entity_poly.pdbx_seq_one_letter_code
_entity_poly.pdbx_strand_id
1 'polypeptide(L)'
;MISKKAGTIYSISIGNARAVFEGDHYKLYTLCYDGSRSIGCFKLVPKGLDGRYTSRMLDAGGPVRLINVTWNEGFSVVGNMTFQLRYGNSTSAMTAWTDLSAGTELANVTARYYQYRVDLDVPRDWMRASIQWVNISYEVPVDKIEAIIDGSAPIPVDFNFTSWWLNVSLDDGNHTVIIRITDATGSTVDIRLDPRVDLYPPRGYVLIEEG
;
A
#
# COMPACT_ATOMS: atom_id res chain seq x y z
N MET A 1 -34.94 6.60 47.39
CA MET A 1 -34.52 5.61 48.40
C MET A 1 -34.78 4.23 47.80
N ILE A 2 -33.74 3.54 47.31
CA ILE A 2 -33.89 2.26 46.59
C ILE A 2 -34.02 1.13 47.62
N SER A 3 -35.01 0.25 47.43
CA SER A 3 -35.44 -0.79 48.39
C SER A 3 -34.37 -1.87 48.61
N LYS A 4 -34.10 -2.17 49.90
CA LYS A 4 -33.11 -3.14 50.39
C LYS A 4 -33.63 -4.58 50.35
N LYS A 5 -33.76 -5.18 49.17
CA LYS A 5 -33.96 -6.64 49.08
C LYS A 5 -32.61 -7.34 48.89
N ALA A 6 -32.42 -8.45 49.59
CA ALA A 6 -31.27 -9.33 49.43
C ALA A 6 -31.12 -9.77 47.96
N GLY A 7 -29.91 -9.71 47.42
CA GLY A 7 -29.60 -10.15 46.05
C GLY A 7 -29.31 -9.03 45.03
N THR A 8 -29.24 -7.76 45.43
CA THR A 8 -28.82 -6.69 44.51
C THR A 8 -27.29 -6.64 44.39
N ILE A 9 -26.76 -6.81 43.17
CA ILE A 9 -25.34 -6.65 42.84
C ILE A 9 -25.08 -5.14 42.61
N TYR A 10 -24.12 -4.56 43.34
CA TYR A 10 -23.84 -3.11 43.27
C TYR A 10 -22.63 -2.75 42.42
N SER A 11 -21.66 -3.66 42.31
CA SER A 11 -20.50 -3.47 41.44
C SER A 11 -19.92 -4.80 41.03
N ILE A 12 -19.42 -4.84 39.81
CA ILE A 12 -18.68 -5.93 39.20
C ILE A 12 -17.32 -5.35 38.83
N SER A 13 -16.24 -5.98 39.29
CA SER A 13 -14.87 -5.56 38.94
C SER A 13 -14.02 -6.74 38.49
N ILE A 14 -13.13 -6.49 37.53
CA ILE A 14 -12.13 -7.44 37.04
C ILE A 14 -10.81 -7.08 37.71
N GLY A 15 -10.25 -7.98 38.51
CA GLY A 15 -8.94 -7.75 39.16
C GLY A 15 -7.79 -7.92 38.17
N ASN A 16 -6.83 -7.00 38.18
CA ASN A 16 -5.63 -6.98 37.32
C ASN A 16 -5.96 -7.05 35.83
N ALA A 17 -6.58 -6.00 35.29
CA ALA A 17 -6.81 -5.89 33.85
C ALA A 17 -5.48 -5.85 33.09
N ARG A 18 -5.09 -7.00 32.55
CA ARG A 18 -4.08 -7.14 31.49
C ARG A 18 -4.78 -7.25 30.14
N ALA A 19 -4.02 -7.22 29.04
CA ALA A 19 -4.56 -7.55 27.73
C ALA A 19 -5.31 -8.90 27.80
N VAL A 20 -6.54 -8.93 27.27
CA VAL A 20 -7.39 -10.12 27.33
C VAL A 20 -7.01 -11.06 26.20
N PHE A 21 -6.49 -12.24 26.55
CA PHE A 21 -6.16 -13.27 25.58
C PHE A 21 -7.26 -14.35 25.52
N GLU A 22 -7.35 -15.00 24.37
CA GLU A 22 -8.20 -16.18 24.18
C GLU A 22 -7.86 -17.26 25.22
N GLY A 23 -8.88 -17.83 25.85
CA GLY A 23 -8.68 -18.86 26.87
C GLY A 23 -8.21 -18.35 28.24
N ASP A 24 -8.02 -17.04 28.42
CA ASP A 24 -7.80 -16.49 29.76
C ASP A 24 -9.00 -16.71 30.68
N HIS A 25 -8.73 -16.97 31.96
CA HIS A 25 -9.75 -17.11 33.00
C HIS A 25 -9.68 -15.91 33.95
N TYR A 26 -10.76 -15.14 34.03
CA TYR A 26 -10.84 -13.97 34.91
C TYR A 26 -11.63 -14.28 36.18
N LYS A 27 -11.13 -13.79 37.32
CA LYS A 27 -11.90 -13.77 38.57
C LYS A 27 -12.71 -12.48 38.62
N LEU A 28 -14.02 -12.61 38.78
CA LEU A 28 -14.93 -11.49 38.94
C LEU A 28 -15.18 -11.25 40.43
N TYR A 29 -15.05 -10.01 40.88
CA TYR A 29 -15.37 -9.65 42.26
C TYR A 29 -16.72 -8.93 42.28
N THR A 30 -17.66 -9.49 43.04
CA THR A 30 -18.99 -8.90 43.30
C THR A 30 -19.07 -8.45 44.76
N LEU A 31 -19.51 -7.22 44.99
CA LEU A 31 -19.82 -6.73 46.34
C LEU A 31 -21.33 -6.78 46.58
N CYS A 32 -21.75 -7.50 47.62
CA CYS A 32 -23.14 -7.59 48.06
C CYS A 32 -23.35 -6.72 49.33
N TYR A 33 -24.57 -6.19 49.49
CA TYR A 33 -24.89 -5.18 50.54
C TYR A 33 -24.83 -5.70 51.99
N ASP A 34 -24.76 -7.00 52.21
CA ASP A 34 -24.69 -7.57 53.57
C ASP A 34 -23.31 -7.38 54.24
N GLY A 35 -22.39 -6.60 53.63
CA GLY A 35 -21.02 -6.42 54.13
C GLY A 35 -20.15 -7.66 53.91
N SER A 36 -20.73 -8.75 53.41
CA SER A 36 -20.02 -9.98 53.07
C SER A 36 -19.51 -9.87 51.63
N ARG A 37 -18.19 -9.97 51.48
CA ARG A 37 -17.60 -10.20 50.15
C ARG A 37 -17.83 -11.66 49.78
N SER A 38 -18.85 -11.93 48.97
CA SER A 38 -19.02 -13.24 48.35
C SER A 38 -18.18 -13.31 47.07
N ILE A 39 -17.29 -14.30 47.00
CA ILE A 39 -16.47 -14.56 45.81
C ILE A 39 -17.21 -15.58 44.94
N GLY A 40 -17.79 -15.11 43.84
CA GLY A 40 -18.25 -15.99 42.76
C GLY A 40 -17.12 -16.21 41.76
N CYS A 41 -16.64 -17.44 41.61
CA CYS A 41 -15.68 -17.77 40.54
C CYS A 41 -16.46 -17.99 39.24
N PHE A 42 -16.72 -16.93 38.47
CA PHE A 42 -17.30 -17.08 37.14
C PHE A 42 -16.19 -17.33 36.13
N LYS A 43 -16.32 -18.39 35.31
CA LYS A 43 -15.45 -18.60 34.16
C LYS A 43 -15.94 -17.71 33.03
N LEU A 44 -15.27 -16.57 32.83
CA LEU A 44 -15.39 -15.80 31.59
C LEU A 44 -14.39 -16.38 30.59
N VAL A 45 -14.90 -16.87 29.45
CA VAL A 45 -14.08 -17.25 28.30
C VAL A 45 -14.45 -16.28 27.18
N PRO A 46 -13.53 -15.40 26.76
CA PRO A 46 -13.72 -14.62 25.54
C PRO A 46 -13.94 -15.60 24.38
N LYS A 47 -15.12 -15.53 23.74
CA LYS A 47 -15.53 -16.49 22.69
C LYS A 47 -15.34 -15.98 21.25
N GLY A 48 -14.88 -14.75 21.11
CA GLY A 48 -14.54 -14.10 19.85
C GLY A 48 -13.57 -12.97 20.13
N LEU A 49 -12.54 -12.83 19.30
CA LEU A 49 -11.60 -11.72 19.33
C LEU A 49 -11.83 -10.91 18.07
N ASP A 50 -12.83 -10.04 18.12
CA ASP A 50 -13.05 -9.04 17.09
C ASP A 50 -12.05 -7.91 17.32
N GLY A 51 -11.44 -7.44 16.24
CA GLY A 51 -10.31 -6.53 16.34
C GLY A 51 -10.23 -5.59 15.16
N ARG A 52 -10.15 -4.29 15.45
CA ARG A 52 -9.84 -3.26 14.47
C ARG A 52 -8.37 -2.87 14.60
N TYR A 53 -7.58 -3.16 13.58
CA TYR A 53 -6.23 -2.64 13.45
C TYR A 53 -6.23 -1.46 12.48
N THR A 54 -5.62 -0.35 12.88
CA THR A 54 -5.34 0.77 11.99
C THR A 54 -3.84 0.97 11.91
N SER A 55 -3.30 0.94 10.71
CA SER A 55 -1.87 1.16 10.46
C SER A 55 -1.42 2.57 10.85
N ARG A 56 -0.11 2.78 11.01
CA ARG A 56 0.45 4.13 11.00
C ARG A 56 0.21 4.83 9.66
N MET A 57 0.41 6.13 9.62
CA MET A 57 0.46 6.84 8.35
C MET A 57 1.69 6.43 7.55
N LEU A 58 1.48 6.02 6.31
CA LEU A 58 2.53 5.74 5.35
C LEU A 58 2.71 6.98 4.46
N ASP A 59 3.94 7.40 4.22
CA ASP A 59 4.29 8.54 3.36
C ASP A 59 5.19 8.02 2.23
N ALA A 60 4.76 8.21 0.99
CA ALA A 60 5.51 7.85 -0.20
C ALA A 60 6.59 8.90 -0.59
N GLY A 61 6.73 9.97 0.19
CA GLY A 61 7.65 11.09 -0.07
C GLY A 61 7.11 12.10 -1.08
N GLY A 62 6.21 11.69 -1.97
CA GLY A 62 5.48 12.52 -2.92
C GLY A 62 4.24 11.80 -3.45
N PRO A 63 3.41 12.46 -4.28
CA PRO A 63 2.27 11.81 -4.91
C PRO A 63 2.70 10.67 -5.84
N VAL A 64 2.25 9.44 -5.55
CA VAL A 64 2.50 8.24 -6.35
C VAL A 64 1.18 7.58 -6.75
N ARG A 65 1.19 6.84 -7.86
CA ARG A 65 0.02 6.12 -8.35
C ARG A 65 -0.01 4.73 -7.72
N LEU A 66 -1.08 4.38 -7.00
CA LEU A 66 -1.26 3.01 -6.50
C LEU A 66 -1.65 2.08 -7.63
N ILE A 67 -1.08 0.88 -7.58
CA ILE A 67 -1.45 -0.23 -8.47
C ILE A 67 -2.50 -1.08 -7.75
N ASN A 68 -2.13 -1.65 -6.61
CA ASN A 68 -3.00 -2.52 -5.82
C ASN A 68 -2.51 -2.61 -4.37
N VAL A 69 -3.37 -3.20 -3.52
CA VAL A 69 -2.98 -3.66 -2.18
C VAL A 69 -3.21 -5.15 -2.13
N THR A 70 -2.19 -5.88 -1.68
CA THR A 70 -2.25 -7.33 -1.44
C THR A 70 -1.89 -7.60 0.00
N TRP A 71 -2.38 -8.70 0.54
CA TRP A 71 -2.06 -9.12 1.88
C TRP A 71 -2.11 -10.64 1.95
N ASN A 72 -1.42 -11.21 2.93
CA ASN A 72 -1.57 -12.62 3.25
C ASN A 72 -2.31 -12.79 4.56
N GLU A 73 -3.32 -13.65 4.48
CA GLU A 73 -4.12 -14.09 5.61
C GLU A 73 -3.51 -15.42 6.07
N GLY A 74 -3.06 -15.47 7.34
CA GLY A 74 -2.49 -16.71 7.89
C GLY A 74 -3.55 -17.79 8.10
N PHE A 75 -4.79 -17.35 8.36
CA PHE A 75 -6.01 -18.14 8.38
C PHE A 75 -7.18 -17.17 8.27
N SER A 76 -8.12 -17.45 7.38
CA SER A 76 -9.36 -16.70 7.26
C SER A 76 -10.51 -17.62 6.88
N VAL A 77 -11.70 -17.22 7.30
CA VAL A 77 -12.94 -17.74 6.73
C VAL A 77 -13.62 -16.60 6.01
N VAL A 78 -14.20 -16.89 4.85
CA VAL A 78 -14.84 -15.89 4.01
C VAL A 78 -15.86 -15.10 4.83
N GLY A 79 -15.76 -13.77 4.80
CA GLY A 79 -16.67 -12.85 5.52
C GLY A 79 -16.17 -12.35 6.88
N ASN A 80 -15.05 -12.88 7.38
CA ASN A 80 -14.53 -12.59 8.72
C ASN A 80 -13.45 -11.49 8.74
N MET A 81 -13.24 -10.82 7.60
CA MET A 81 -12.28 -9.75 7.49
C MET A 81 -12.72 -8.72 6.46
N THR A 82 -12.62 -7.45 6.86
CA THR A 82 -12.79 -6.32 5.96
C THR A 82 -11.48 -5.54 5.93
N PHE A 83 -10.90 -5.42 4.73
CA PHE A 83 -9.72 -4.58 4.51
C PHE A 83 -10.17 -3.25 3.91
N GLN A 84 -9.66 -2.14 4.45
CA GLN A 84 -10.04 -0.80 4.00
C GLN A 84 -8.81 0.06 3.81
N LEU A 85 -8.88 0.95 2.83
CA LEU A 85 -7.83 1.94 2.53
C LEU A 85 -8.42 3.35 2.58
N ARG A 86 -7.61 4.29 3.03
CA ARG A 86 -7.77 5.71 2.77
C ARG A 86 -6.45 6.33 2.34
N TYR A 87 -6.53 7.43 1.62
CA TYR A 87 -5.38 8.09 1.02
C TYR A 87 -5.60 9.59 0.86
N GLY A 88 -4.53 10.34 0.66
CA GLY A 88 -4.62 11.79 0.46
C GLY A 88 -3.26 12.44 0.21
N ASN A 89 -3.29 13.69 -0.25
CA ASN A 89 -2.07 14.50 -0.45
C ASN A 89 -1.66 15.29 0.82
N SER A 90 -2.49 15.25 1.87
CA SER A 90 -2.21 15.80 3.18
C SER A 90 -2.74 14.86 4.27
N THR A 91 -2.06 14.82 5.42
CA THR A 91 -2.50 14.05 6.59
C THR A 91 -3.80 14.56 7.21
N SER A 92 -4.16 15.83 6.94
CA SER A 92 -5.40 16.46 7.44
C SER A 92 -6.60 16.31 6.51
N ALA A 93 -6.40 15.86 5.27
CA ALA A 93 -7.44 15.80 4.23
C ALA A 93 -7.42 14.44 3.51
N MET A 94 -7.59 13.37 4.29
CA MET A 94 -7.68 12.01 3.79
C MET A 94 -9.07 11.70 3.24
N THR A 95 -9.14 10.80 2.26
CA THR A 95 -10.41 10.22 1.80
C THR A 95 -11.12 9.46 2.93
N ALA A 96 -12.41 9.19 2.70
CA ALA A 96 -13.15 8.23 3.52
C ALA A 96 -12.55 6.82 3.34
N TRP A 97 -12.73 5.97 4.35
CA TRP A 97 -12.34 4.57 4.27
C TRP A 97 -13.15 3.86 3.19
N THR A 98 -12.46 3.15 2.30
CA THR A 98 -13.07 2.36 1.21
C THR A 98 -12.65 0.91 1.35
N ASP A 99 -13.60 -0.01 1.23
CA ASP A 99 -13.36 -1.45 1.31
C ASP A 99 -12.60 -1.93 0.07
N LEU A 100 -11.66 -2.84 0.29
CA LEU A 100 -10.80 -3.41 -0.75
C LEU A 100 -10.91 -4.93 -0.77
N SER A 101 -10.77 -5.48 -1.97
CA SER A 101 -10.51 -6.90 -2.20
C SER A 101 -9.04 -7.10 -2.61
N ALA A 102 -8.41 -8.15 -2.10
CA ALA A 102 -6.97 -8.38 -2.29
C ALA A 102 -6.59 -8.39 -3.77
N GLY A 103 -5.56 -7.63 -4.12
CA GLY A 103 -5.01 -7.56 -5.48
C GLY A 103 -5.86 -6.80 -6.49
N THR A 104 -7.00 -6.23 -6.09
CA THR A 104 -7.82 -5.42 -6.99
C THR A 104 -7.07 -4.17 -7.42
N GLU A 105 -7.13 -3.86 -8.71
CA GLU A 105 -6.50 -2.66 -9.26
C GLU A 105 -7.18 -1.40 -8.73
N LEU A 106 -6.36 -0.44 -8.29
CA LEU A 106 -6.78 0.86 -7.78
C LEU A 106 -6.67 1.91 -8.88
N ALA A 107 -7.62 1.88 -9.82
CA ALA A 107 -7.62 2.81 -10.95
C ALA A 107 -7.67 4.28 -10.47
N ASN A 108 -6.76 5.09 -11.00
CA ASN A 108 -6.67 6.55 -10.76
C ASN A 108 -6.47 6.98 -9.30
N VAL A 109 -5.90 6.11 -8.46
CA VAL A 109 -5.53 6.49 -7.08
C VAL A 109 -4.12 7.07 -7.05
N THR A 110 -4.02 8.40 -7.06
CA THR A 110 -2.74 9.12 -6.87
C THR A 110 -2.77 9.92 -5.59
N ALA A 111 -1.83 9.64 -4.67
CA ALA A 111 -1.75 10.29 -3.36
C ALA A 111 -0.34 10.25 -2.78
N ARG A 112 -0.09 10.93 -1.67
CA ARG A 112 1.21 10.87 -0.97
C ARG A 112 1.13 10.05 0.30
N TYR A 113 0.05 10.23 1.05
CA TYR A 113 -0.16 9.60 2.34
C TYR A 113 -1.21 8.51 2.24
N TYR A 114 -0.97 7.41 2.93
CA TYR A 114 -1.82 6.22 2.90
C TYR A 114 -2.00 5.66 4.29
N GLN A 115 -3.17 5.10 4.54
CA GLN A 115 -3.43 4.34 5.75
C GLN A 115 -4.42 3.23 5.43
N TYR A 116 -4.11 2.04 5.89
CA TYR A 116 -5.03 0.91 5.84
C TYR A 116 -5.59 0.59 7.23
N ARG A 117 -6.78 0.00 7.21
CA ARG A 117 -7.50 -0.50 8.38
C ARG A 117 -8.01 -1.89 8.08
N VAL A 118 -7.97 -2.74 9.09
CA VAL A 118 -8.43 -4.12 9.00
C VAL A 118 -9.35 -4.36 10.17
N ASP A 119 -10.56 -4.78 9.85
CA ASP A 119 -11.51 -5.30 10.81
C ASP A 119 -11.51 -6.83 10.70
N LEU A 120 -11.21 -7.50 11.82
CA LEU A 120 -11.28 -8.94 11.97
C LEU A 120 -12.53 -9.24 12.79
N ASP A 121 -13.39 -10.11 12.28
CA ASP A 121 -14.61 -10.59 12.92
C ASP A 121 -14.49 -12.11 13.07
N VAL A 122 -14.40 -12.60 14.31
CA VAL A 122 -14.15 -14.02 14.59
C VAL A 122 -15.38 -14.62 15.27
N PRO A 123 -16.30 -15.25 14.51
CA PRO A 123 -17.62 -15.66 14.99
C PRO A 123 -17.59 -16.86 15.94
N ARG A 124 -16.44 -17.54 16.07
CA ARG A 124 -16.27 -18.70 16.96
C ARG A 124 -14.89 -18.74 17.61
N ASP A 125 -14.87 -19.28 18.80
CA ASP A 125 -13.72 -19.37 19.70
C ASP A 125 -12.55 -20.22 19.18
N TRP A 126 -12.77 -21.12 18.23
CA TRP A 126 -11.70 -21.93 17.63
C TRP A 126 -11.18 -21.39 16.29
N MET A 127 -11.78 -20.31 15.77
CA MET A 127 -11.36 -19.68 14.53
C MET A 127 -10.30 -18.61 14.85
N ARG A 128 -9.33 -18.42 13.96
CA ARG A 128 -8.27 -17.41 14.13
C ARG A 128 -8.18 -16.54 12.90
N ALA A 129 -8.59 -15.28 12.96
CA ALA A 129 -8.31 -14.36 11.87
C ALA A 129 -6.93 -13.71 12.09
N SER A 130 -6.07 -13.74 11.07
CA SER A 130 -4.75 -13.11 11.15
C SER A 130 -4.30 -12.57 9.80
N ILE A 131 -3.64 -11.42 9.81
CA ILE A 131 -2.88 -10.89 8.69
C ILE A 131 -1.41 -11.02 9.03
N GLN A 132 -0.65 -11.66 8.15
CA GLN A 132 0.80 -11.83 8.32
C GLN A 132 1.56 -10.65 7.73
N TRP A 133 1.18 -10.22 6.53
CA TRP A 133 1.81 -9.10 5.84
C TRP A 133 0.81 -8.37 4.95
N VAL A 134 1.13 -7.11 4.66
CA VAL A 134 0.42 -6.24 3.72
C VAL A 134 1.46 -5.65 2.78
N ASN A 135 1.19 -5.69 1.48
CA ASN A 135 2.00 -5.08 0.44
C ASN A 135 1.17 -4.05 -0.33
N ILE A 136 1.68 -2.83 -0.44
CA ILE A 136 1.08 -1.74 -1.21
C ILE A 136 1.98 -1.51 -2.42
N SER A 137 1.47 -1.82 -3.61
CA SER A 137 2.19 -1.65 -4.86
C SER A 137 1.88 -0.27 -5.44
N TYR A 138 2.91 0.46 -5.86
CA TYR A 138 2.77 1.79 -6.45
C TYR A 138 3.80 2.00 -7.56
N GLU A 139 3.51 2.98 -8.41
CA GLU A 139 4.44 3.50 -9.41
C GLU A 139 4.78 4.95 -9.09
N VAL A 140 6.07 5.26 -9.17
CA VAL A 140 6.56 6.63 -9.09
C VAL A 140 6.43 7.26 -10.47
N PRO A 141 5.83 8.47 -10.59
CA PRO A 141 5.75 9.13 -11.88
C PRO A 141 7.14 9.52 -12.40
N VAL A 142 7.30 9.50 -13.72
CA VAL A 142 8.46 10.07 -14.40
C VAL A 142 8.43 11.59 -14.20
N ASP A 143 9.55 12.16 -13.79
CA ASP A 143 9.74 13.61 -13.60
C ASP A 143 10.28 14.25 -14.87
N LYS A 144 11.34 13.67 -15.45
CA LYS A 144 11.91 14.14 -16.71
C LYS A 144 12.56 13.03 -17.52
N ILE A 145 12.63 13.24 -18.83
CA ILE A 145 13.38 12.43 -19.78
C ILE A 145 14.40 13.35 -20.45
N GLU A 146 15.64 12.90 -20.54
CA GLU A 146 16.75 13.63 -21.15
C GLU A 146 17.49 12.74 -22.15
N ALA A 147 17.92 13.30 -23.28
CA ALA A 147 18.75 12.62 -24.27
C ALA A 147 20.17 13.19 -24.23
N ILE A 148 21.17 12.30 -24.25
CA ILE A 148 22.59 12.64 -24.27
C ILE A 148 23.17 12.02 -25.54
N ILE A 149 23.59 12.87 -26.48
CA ILE A 149 24.07 12.45 -27.80
C ILE A 149 25.59 12.60 -27.83
N ASP A 150 26.33 11.53 -28.09
CA ASP A 150 27.79 11.53 -28.22
C ASP A 150 28.53 12.19 -27.03
N GLY A 151 27.95 12.08 -25.82
CA GLY A 151 28.50 12.68 -24.60
C GLY A 151 28.24 14.18 -24.43
N SER A 152 27.35 14.76 -25.22
CA SER A 152 26.93 16.17 -25.10
C SER A 152 26.14 16.48 -23.81
N ALA A 153 25.77 17.76 -23.64
CA ALA A 153 24.89 18.17 -22.55
C ALA A 153 23.50 17.52 -22.69
N PRO A 154 22.81 17.17 -21.58
CA PRO A 154 21.47 16.59 -21.63
C PRO A 154 20.48 17.52 -22.35
N ILE A 155 19.76 16.96 -23.31
CA ILE A 155 18.69 17.62 -24.08
C ILE A 155 17.34 17.17 -23.49
N PRO A 156 16.49 18.09 -23.01
CA PRO A 156 15.16 17.73 -22.53
C PRO A 156 14.33 17.05 -23.63
N VAL A 157 13.63 15.98 -23.26
CA VAL A 157 12.69 15.27 -24.14
C VAL A 157 11.28 15.59 -23.69
N ASP A 158 10.48 16.14 -24.60
CA ASP A 158 9.05 16.35 -24.35
C ASP A 158 8.35 15.00 -24.28
N PHE A 159 7.66 14.74 -23.16
CA PHE A 159 6.95 13.48 -22.93
C PHE A 159 5.56 13.72 -22.34
N ASN A 160 4.68 12.77 -22.61
CA ASN A 160 3.48 12.52 -21.83
C ASN A 160 3.52 11.07 -21.33
N PHE A 161 2.63 10.71 -20.40
CA PHE A 161 2.65 9.38 -19.77
C PHE A 161 2.46 8.20 -20.74
N THR A 162 2.03 8.43 -21.99
CA THR A 162 1.77 7.37 -22.97
C THR A 162 2.68 7.43 -24.20
N SER A 163 3.43 8.52 -24.40
CA SER A 163 4.26 8.72 -25.58
C SER A 163 5.28 9.84 -25.38
N TRP A 164 6.42 9.70 -26.04
CA TRP A 164 7.46 10.71 -26.10
C TRP A 164 8.17 10.59 -27.44
N TRP A 165 8.77 11.69 -27.89
CA TRP A 165 9.54 11.72 -29.12
C TRP A 165 10.78 12.58 -28.93
N LEU A 166 11.85 12.22 -29.62
CA LEU A 166 13.08 13.00 -29.70
C LEU A 166 13.34 13.31 -31.16
N ASN A 167 13.32 14.59 -31.53
CA ASN A 167 13.74 15.05 -32.86
C ASN A 167 15.15 15.63 -32.74
N VAL A 168 16.13 14.86 -33.19
CA VAL A 168 17.52 15.29 -33.27
C VAL A 168 18.07 14.93 -34.65
N SER A 169 18.81 15.86 -35.25
CA SER A 169 19.58 15.58 -36.46
C SER A 169 20.93 15.01 -36.07
N LEU A 170 21.28 13.88 -36.67
CA LEU A 170 22.56 13.20 -36.47
C LEU A 170 23.36 13.29 -37.77
N ASP A 171 24.68 13.44 -37.64
CA ASP A 171 25.60 13.48 -38.77
C ASP A 171 25.79 12.08 -39.38
N ASP A 172 26.57 11.97 -40.46
CA ASP A 172 26.94 10.66 -41.01
C ASP A 172 27.89 9.91 -40.06
N GLY A 173 27.66 8.60 -39.89
CA GLY A 173 28.53 7.74 -39.09
C GLY A 173 27.85 7.09 -37.89
N ASN A 174 28.66 6.68 -36.92
CA ASN A 174 28.20 6.00 -35.71
C ASN A 174 27.96 7.01 -34.60
N HIS A 175 26.83 6.86 -33.90
CA HIS A 175 26.46 7.70 -32.77
C HIS A 175 26.19 6.87 -31.52
N THR A 176 26.30 7.53 -30.37
CA THR A 176 25.81 7.06 -29.08
C THR A 176 24.66 7.95 -28.63
N VAL A 177 23.51 7.35 -28.37
CA VAL A 177 22.35 8.03 -27.79
C VAL A 177 22.03 7.38 -26.45
N ILE A 178 22.10 8.17 -25.38
CA ILE A 178 21.68 7.74 -24.03
C ILE A 178 20.39 8.47 -23.68
N ILE A 179 19.35 7.72 -23.37
CA ILE A 179 18.09 8.24 -22.81
C ILE A 179 18.14 8.04 -21.30
N ARG A 180 18.17 9.15 -20.56
CA ARG A 180 18.11 9.17 -19.10
C ARG A 180 16.69 9.51 -18.67
N ILE A 181 16.07 8.62 -17.91
CA ILE A 181 14.76 8.83 -17.30
C ILE A 181 14.98 9.10 -15.82
N THR A 182 14.46 10.20 -15.32
CA THR A 182 14.48 10.55 -13.89
C THR A 182 13.06 10.46 -13.34
N ASP A 183 12.87 9.74 -12.24
CA ASP A 183 11.59 9.71 -11.53
C ASP A 183 11.42 10.89 -10.56
N ALA A 184 10.22 11.07 -10.03
CA ALA A 184 9.92 12.14 -9.07
C ALA A 184 10.68 12.04 -7.72
N THR A 185 11.40 10.94 -7.47
CA THR A 185 12.30 10.81 -6.31
C THR A 185 13.74 11.19 -6.64
N GLY A 186 14.04 11.49 -7.90
CA GLY A 186 15.38 11.79 -8.42
C GLY A 186 16.17 10.55 -8.82
N SER A 187 15.57 9.35 -8.80
CA SER A 187 16.24 8.13 -9.25
C SER A 187 16.33 8.11 -10.78
N THR A 188 17.47 7.70 -11.32
CA THR A 188 17.73 7.72 -12.76
C THR A 188 17.94 6.32 -13.33
N VAL A 189 17.43 6.09 -14.53
CA VAL A 189 17.78 4.93 -15.36
C VAL A 189 18.22 5.39 -16.75
N ASP A 190 19.28 4.77 -17.27
CA ASP A 190 19.84 5.08 -18.58
C ASP A 190 19.57 3.94 -19.57
N ILE A 191 19.13 4.29 -20.77
CA ILE A 191 18.95 3.39 -21.92
C ILE A 191 19.93 3.82 -23.00
N ARG A 192 20.73 2.89 -23.51
CA ARG A 192 21.73 3.18 -24.57
C ARG A 192 21.26 2.65 -25.92
N LEU A 193 21.42 3.48 -26.94
CA LEU A 193 21.19 3.18 -28.35
C LEU A 193 22.44 3.60 -29.14
N ASP A 194 22.85 2.77 -30.10
CA ASP A 194 24.04 3.04 -30.93
C ASP A 194 23.66 3.07 -32.42
N PRO A 195 22.94 4.11 -32.89
CA PRO A 195 22.53 4.18 -34.28
C PRO A 195 23.71 4.49 -35.20
N ARG A 196 23.65 3.93 -36.43
CA ARG A 196 24.51 4.34 -37.53
C ARG A 196 23.66 5.07 -38.58
N VAL A 197 24.08 6.27 -38.93
CA VAL A 197 23.45 7.11 -39.93
C VAL A 197 24.28 7.05 -41.20
N ASP A 198 23.60 6.93 -42.33
CA ASP A 198 24.20 6.96 -43.66
C ASP A 198 23.50 8.04 -44.49
N LEU A 199 24.17 9.18 -44.67
CA LEU A 199 23.65 10.32 -45.43
C LEU A 199 24.16 10.34 -46.88
N TYR A 200 25.05 9.41 -47.25
CA TYR A 200 25.67 9.39 -48.57
C TYR A 200 25.07 8.30 -49.46
N PRO A 201 24.26 8.65 -50.48
CA PRO A 201 23.79 7.65 -51.44
C PRO A 201 24.98 7.01 -52.17
N PRO A 202 24.87 5.72 -52.55
CA PRO A 202 25.93 5.04 -53.28
C PRO A 202 26.21 5.78 -54.59
N ARG A 203 27.49 6.09 -54.83
CA ARG A 203 27.94 6.66 -56.11
C ARG A 203 28.32 5.52 -57.04
N GLY A 204 27.64 5.41 -58.18
CA GLY A 204 27.95 4.44 -59.22
C GLY A 204 27.61 4.98 -60.61
N TYR A 205 28.38 4.54 -61.60
CA TYR A 205 28.05 4.67 -63.01
C TYR A 205 27.71 3.28 -63.54
N VAL A 206 26.69 3.17 -64.38
CA VAL A 206 26.41 1.95 -65.13
C VAL A 206 27.29 1.98 -66.38
N LEU A 207 28.25 1.08 -66.46
CA LEU A 207 28.95 0.78 -67.71
C LEU A 207 28.09 -0.20 -68.51
N ILE A 208 27.59 0.24 -69.66
CA ILE A 208 27.02 -0.66 -70.66
C ILE A 208 28.18 -1.05 -71.57
N GLU A 209 28.66 -2.29 -71.46
CA GLU A 209 29.54 -2.88 -72.46
C GLU A 209 28.65 -3.43 -73.58
N GLU A 210 28.67 -2.78 -74.74
CA GLU A 210 28.07 -3.36 -75.94
C GLU A 210 28.97 -4.50 -76.43
N GLY A 211 28.41 -5.70 -76.49
CA GLY A 211 29.03 -6.88 -77.08
C GLY A 211 28.82 -6.97 -78.58
#